data_AF-A0A183HX59-F1
#
_entry.id   AF-A0A183HX59-F1
#
_cell.length_a   1.000
_cell.length_b   1.000
_cell.length_c   1.000
_cell.angle_alpha   90.00
_cell.angle_beta   90.00
_cell.angle_gamma   90.00
#
_symmetry.space_group_name_H-M   'P 1'
#
loop_
_entity.id
_entity.type
_entity.pdbx_description
1 polymer ?
#
loop_
_entity_poly.entity_id
_entity_poly.type
_entity_poly.pdbx_seq_one_letter_code
_entity_poly.pdbx_strand_id
1 'polypeptide(L)'
;MKVARFLPGMMFDENDATEELSSRLSLPIDFHQLHSSGITFTNEPFFRSLLLAVHRYNIKLHLSKSKIFLPGSMGRTMYGVIDDTGLLQYGQVFLQYSPSVRYVSGKKIVYTGKILYFYNNPY
;
A
#
# COMPACT_ATOMS: atom_id res chain seq x y z
N MET A 1 2.05 9.33 -9.03
CA MET A 1 2.67 8.42 -8.03
C MET A 1 3.98 9.08 -7.60
N LYS A 2 4.02 9.83 -6.48
CA LYS A 2 5.27 10.45 -6.00
C LYS A 2 6.16 9.32 -5.47
N VAL A 3 7.13 8.90 -6.28
CA VAL A 3 8.18 7.95 -5.90
C VAL A 3 8.76 8.40 -4.56
N ALA A 4 8.95 7.48 -3.62
CA ALA A 4 9.69 7.78 -2.40
C ALA A 4 11.07 8.30 -2.82
N ARG A 5 11.34 9.59 -2.64
CA ARG A 5 12.67 10.14 -2.95
C ARG A 5 13.68 9.44 -2.06
N PHE A 6 14.88 9.27 -2.59
CA PHE A 6 15.98 8.55 -1.96
C PHE A 6 16.39 9.29 -0.67
N LEU A 7 16.51 8.56 0.45
CA LEU A 7 16.99 9.07 1.75
C LEU A 7 18.23 9.98 1.65
N PRO A 8 19.25 9.67 0.82
CA PRO A 8 20.39 10.55 0.62
C PRO A 8 20.04 11.95 0.11
N GLY A 9 19.08 12.11 -0.81
CA GLY A 9 18.75 13.42 -1.39
C GLY A 9 18.29 14.39 -0.30
N MET A 10 17.25 14.02 0.45
CA MET A 10 16.73 14.85 1.53
C MET A 10 17.66 14.99 2.75
N MET A 11 18.74 14.20 2.85
CA MET A 11 19.68 14.25 3.96
C MET A 11 20.94 15.06 3.66
N PHE A 12 21.24 15.31 2.40
CA PHE A 12 22.48 15.98 1.97
C PHE A 12 22.25 17.14 1.00
N ASP A 13 21.04 17.31 0.47
CA ASP A 13 20.65 18.46 -0.35
C ASP A 13 19.51 19.24 0.34
N GLU A 14 19.72 20.53 0.54
CA GLU A 14 18.78 21.41 1.24
C GLU A 14 17.49 21.66 0.46
N ASN A 15 17.55 21.71 -0.87
CA ASN A 15 16.37 21.90 -1.69
C ASN A 15 15.49 20.65 -1.61
N ASP A 16 16.10 19.46 -1.71
CA ASP A 16 15.39 18.19 -1.52
C ASP A 16 14.81 18.05 -0.11
N ALA A 17 15.55 18.48 0.92
CA ALA A 17 15.05 18.48 2.30
C ALA A 17 13.83 19.40 2.46
N THR A 18 13.90 20.61 1.90
CA THR A 18 12.82 21.61 1.92
C THR A 18 11.57 21.08 1.21
N GLU A 19 11.73 20.46 0.05
CA GLU A 19 10.64 19.86 -0.72
C GLU A 19 9.99 18.67 0.00
N GLU A 20 10.79 17.80 0.65
CA GLU A 20 10.25 16.68 1.40
C GLU A 20 9.48 17.14 2.65
N LEU A 21 9.99 18.13 3.41
CA LEU A 21 9.25 18.67 4.54
C LEU A 21 7.95 19.35 4.09
N SER A 22 8.00 20.20 3.06
CA SER A 22 6.84 20.94 2.55
C SER A 22 5.77 20.03 1.95
N SER A 23 6.17 18.96 1.27
CA SER A 23 5.22 18.12 0.53
C SER A 23 4.67 16.93 1.31
N ARG A 24 5.33 16.53 2.41
CA ARG A 24 4.93 15.36 3.21
C ARG A 24 4.27 15.73 4.52
N LEU A 25 4.55 16.91 5.06
CA LEU A 25 3.99 17.37 6.32
C LEU A 25 2.83 18.32 6.06
N SER A 26 1.71 18.08 6.73
CA SER A 26 0.58 19.02 6.76
C SER A 26 0.69 19.94 7.98
N LEU A 27 1.86 20.58 8.13
CA LEU A 27 2.11 21.54 9.20
C LEU A 27 1.88 22.96 8.69
N PRO A 28 1.39 23.90 9.52
CA PRO A 28 1.27 25.32 9.17
C PRO A 28 2.63 26.02 9.22
N ILE A 29 3.65 25.42 8.59
CA ILE A 29 5.02 25.90 8.56
C ILE A 29 5.42 26.05 7.09
N ASP A 30 5.86 27.23 6.71
CA ASP A 30 6.43 27.48 5.39
C ASP A 30 7.94 27.14 5.42
N PHE A 31 8.27 25.90 5.05
CA PHE A 31 9.66 25.45 5.03
C PHE A 31 10.48 26.15 3.94
N HIS A 32 9.86 26.64 2.85
CA HIS A 32 10.57 27.43 1.85
C HIS A 32 11.00 28.78 2.42
N GLN A 33 10.11 29.44 3.17
CA GLN A 33 10.45 30.69 3.85
C GLN A 33 11.57 30.48 4.88
N LEU A 34 11.50 29.43 5.71
CA LEU A 34 12.54 29.11 6.69
C LEU A 34 13.90 28.87 6.00
N HIS A 35 13.92 28.10 4.91
CA HIS A 35 15.14 27.87 4.15
C HIS A 35 15.71 29.16 3.54
N SER A 36 14.85 29.99 2.94
CA SER A 36 15.26 31.30 2.39
C SER A 36 15.79 32.28 3.46
N SER A 37 15.41 32.06 4.73
CA SER A 37 15.90 32.83 5.88
C SER A 37 17.23 32.31 6.42
N GLY A 38 17.83 31.30 5.78
CA GLY A 38 19.14 30.75 6.15
C GLY A 38 19.10 29.53 7.08
N ILE A 39 17.92 28.96 7.35
CA ILE A 39 17.82 27.73 8.15
C ILE A 39 18.20 26.53 7.28
N THR A 40 19.10 25.70 7.82
CA THR A 40 19.63 24.50 7.17
C THR A 40 19.01 23.25 7.78
N PHE A 41 18.24 22.49 7.00
CA PHE A 41 17.49 21.33 7.49
C PHE A 41 18.32 20.05 7.59
N THR A 42 19.35 19.90 6.77
CA THR A 42 20.21 18.70 6.75
C THR A 42 21.20 18.66 7.91
N ASN A 43 21.59 19.84 8.43
CA ASN A 43 22.60 19.97 9.48
C ASN A 43 22.00 20.24 10.87
N GLU A 44 20.85 20.91 10.95
CA GLU A 44 20.20 21.21 12.22
C GLU A 44 19.59 19.90 12.82
N PRO A 45 19.95 19.54 14.07
CA PRO A 45 19.56 18.25 14.67
C PRO A 45 18.06 17.95 14.71
N PHE A 46 17.21 18.95 14.98
CA PHE A 46 15.77 18.77 15.03
C PHE A 46 15.19 18.47 13.64
N PHE A 47 15.49 19.29 12.63
CA PHE A 47 15.01 19.09 11.25
C PHE A 47 15.55 17.80 10.64
N ARG A 48 16.81 17.44 10.94
CA ARG A 48 17.38 16.16 10.54
C ARG A 48 16.62 14.97 11.14
N SER A 49 16.25 15.07 12.42
CA SER A 49 15.43 14.06 13.09
C SER A 49 14.02 13.98 12.50
N LEU A 50 13.45 15.13 12.12
CA LEU A 50 12.14 15.22 11.47
C LEU A 50 12.15 14.58 10.07
N LEU A 51 13.16 14.84 9.25
CA LEU A 51 13.38 14.20 7.95
C LEU A 51 13.44 12.67 8.08
N LEU A 52 14.21 12.17 9.05
CA LEU A 52 14.28 10.73 9.35
C LEU A 52 12.92 10.14 9.76
N ALA A 53 12.14 10.87 10.56
CA ALA A 53 10.81 10.44 10.96
C ALA A 53 9.85 10.34 9.76
N VAL A 54 9.84 11.35 8.88
CA VAL A 54 9.06 11.36 7.63
C VAL A 54 9.43 10.16 6.76
N HIS A 55 10.72 9.87 6.60
CA HIS A 55 11.17 8.74 5.81
C HIS A 55 10.73 7.39 6.38
N ARG A 56 10.90 7.19 7.69
CA ARG A 56 10.47 5.94 8.37
C ARG A 56 8.97 5.73 8.25
N TYR A 57 8.18 6.79 8.39
CA TYR A 57 6.74 6.75 8.19
C TYR A 57 6.39 6.35 6.75
N ASN A 58 7.02 6.98 5.76
CA ASN A 58 6.78 6.66 4.36
C ASN A 58 7.14 5.21 4.03
N ILE A 59 8.27 4.68 4.49
CA ILE A 59 8.62 3.27 4.29
C ILE A 59 7.54 2.36 4.89
N LYS A 60 7.12 2.60 6.14
CA LYS A 60 6.08 1.79 6.79
C LYS A 60 4.76 1.85 6.02
N LEU A 61 4.34 3.03 5.58
CA LEU A 61 3.12 3.22 4.80
C LEU A 61 3.19 2.51 3.45
N HIS A 62 4.35 2.55 2.78
CA HIS A 62 4.55 1.84 1.53
C HIS A 62 4.56 0.33 1.77
N LEU A 63 5.25 -0.17 2.80
CA LEU A 63 5.23 -1.59 3.15
C LEU A 63 3.82 -2.07 3.51
N SER A 64 3.05 -1.29 4.26
CA SER A 64 1.67 -1.66 4.60
C SER A 64 0.74 -1.63 3.38
N LYS A 65 1.00 -0.75 2.41
CA LYS A 65 0.26 -0.65 1.15
C LYS A 65 0.76 -1.59 0.07
N SER A 66 1.99 -2.08 0.17
CA SER A 66 2.58 -3.12 -0.66
C SER A 66 1.90 -4.43 -0.31
N LYS A 67 0.65 -4.55 -0.77
CA LYS A 67 -0.12 -5.78 -0.78
C LYS A 67 0.80 -6.86 -1.33
N ILE A 68 1.11 -7.88 -0.52
CA ILE A 68 1.87 -9.04 -0.97
C ILE A 68 1.13 -9.56 -2.20
N PHE A 69 1.82 -9.53 -3.35
CA PHE A 69 1.22 -9.98 -4.59
C PHE A 69 1.04 -11.49 -4.49
N LEU A 70 -0.20 -11.94 -4.40
CA LEU A 70 -0.54 -13.33 -4.58
C LEU A 70 -0.80 -13.58 -6.06
N PRO A 71 -0.13 -14.57 -6.68
CA PRO A 71 -0.47 -15.01 -8.03
C PRO A 71 -1.96 -15.34 -8.10
N GLY A 72 -2.61 -15.04 -9.23
CA GLY A 72 -4.02 -15.36 -9.38
C GLY A 72 -4.33 -16.85 -9.18
N SER A 73 -3.40 -17.76 -9.44
CA SER A 73 -3.59 -19.19 -9.13
C SER A 73 -3.66 -19.51 -7.63
N MET A 74 -3.12 -18.65 -6.76
CA MET A 74 -3.05 -18.85 -5.31
C MET A 74 -4.09 -18.02 -4.53
N GLY A 75 -4.50 -16.86 -5.07
CA GLY A 75 -5.48 -16.00 -4.40
C GLY A 75 -6.18 -15.05 -5.38
N ARG A 76 -7.49 -14.89 -5.21
CA ARG A 76 -8.34 -13.96 -6.00
C ARG A 76 -9.47 -13.43 -5.13
N THR A 77 -9.89 -12.20 -5.39
CA THR A 77 -11.18 -11.70 -4.93
C THR A 77 -12.28 -12.28 -5.81
N MET A 78 -13.30 -12.86 -5.19
CA MET A 78 -14.45 -13.46 -5.86
C MET A 78 -15.74 -12.93 -5.25
N TYR A 79 -16.82 -12.91 -6.04
CA TYR A 79 -18.15 -12.65 -5.51
C TYR A 79 -18.67 -13.88 -4.79
N GLY A 80 -19.09 -13.72 -3.54
CA GLY A 80 -19.82 -14.74 -2.80
C GLY A 80 -21.32 -14.64 -3.11
N VAL A 81 -21.95 -15.79 -3.29
CA VAL A 81 -23.41 -15.94 -3.43
C VAL A 81 -23.85 -17.01 -2.44
N ILE A 82 -25.05 -16.85 -1.89
CA ILE A 82 -25.64 -17.83 -0.95
C ILE A 82 -26.08 -19.06 -1.74
N ASP A 83 -25.93 -20.25 -1.15
CA ASP A 83 -26.45 -21.48 -1.71
C ASP A 83 -27.93 -21.65 -1.34
N ASP A 84 -28.82 -21.33 -2.29
CA ASP A 84 -30.26 -21.55 -2.14
C ASP A 84 -30.69 -22.98 -2.48
N THR A 85 -29.76 -23.83 -2.96
CA THR A 85 -30.06 -25.23 -3.33
C THR A 85 -30.02 -26.17 -2.14
N GLY A 86 -29.36 -25.77 -1.05
CA GLY A 86 -29.17 -26.60 0.15
C GLY A 86 -28.24 -27.80 -0.08
N LEU A 87 -27.43 -27.80 -1.14
CA LEU A 87 -26.50 -28.87 -1.46
C LEU A 87 -25.22 -28.79 -0.63
N LEU A 88 -24.81 -27.58 -0.23
CA LEU A 88 -23.61 -27.37 0.56
C LEU A 88 -23.87 -27.57 2.05
N GLN A 89 -23.01 -28.36 2.69
CA GLN A 89 -23.04 -28.54 4.14
C GLN A 89 -22.31 -27.39 4.84
N TYR A 90 -22.53 -27.26 6.16
CA TYR A 90 -21.83 -26.28 6.97
C TYR A 90 -20.30 -26.40 6.81
N GLY A 91 -19.65 -25.27 6.53
CA GLY A 91 -18.21 -25.19 6.30
C GLY A 91 -17.76 -25.56 4.87
N GLN A 92 -18.69 -25.93 3.98
CA GLN A 92 -18.39 -26.15 2.56
C GLN A 92 -18.68 -24.91 1.73
N VAL A 93 -17.94 -24.77 0.63
CA VAL A 93 -18.21 -23.78 -0.41
C VAL A 93 -18.05 -24.42 -1.78
N PHE A 94 -18.79 -23.92 -2.77
CA PHE A 94 -18.54 -24.22 -4.17
C PHE A 94 -17.69 -23.12 -4.80
N LEU A 95 -16.62 -23.49 -5.49
CA LEU A 95 -15.65 -22.53 -6.01
C LEU A 95 -15.26 -22.87 -7.45
N GLN A 96 -15.67 -22.00 -8.38
CA GLN A 96 -15.41 -22.16 -9.81
C GLN A 96 -14.82 -20.87 -10.39
N TYR A 97 -13.73 -20.98 -11.14
CA TYR A 97 -13.02 -19.82 -11.68
C TYR A 97 -12.48 -20.05 -13.09
N SER A 98 -12.17 -18.96 -13.80
CA SER A 98 -11.47 -18.99 -15.09
C SER A 98 -9.95 -19.09 -14.91
N PRO A 99 -9.22 -19.72 -15.86
CA PRO A 99 -7.76 -19.83 -15.79
C PRO A 99 -7.06 -18.47 -15.58
N SER A 100 -7.54 -17.42 -16.27
CA SER A 100 -7.01 -16.07 -16.14
C SER A 100 -7.96 -15.15 -15.35
N VAL A 101 -7.40 -14.26 -14.53
CA VAL A 101 -8.14 -13.14 -13.90
C VAL A 101 -8.38 -12.02 -14.92
N ARG A 102 -7.45 -11.87 -15.88
CA ARG A 102 -7.37 -10.72 -16.77
C ARG A 102 -8.08 -10.94 -18.10
N TYR A 103 -8.13 -12.19 -18.55
CA TYR A 103 -8.64 -12.55 -19.87
C TYR A 103 -9.87 -13.43 -19.72
N VAL A 104 -10.93 -13.06 -20.43
CA VAL A 104 -12.17 -13.84 -20.47
C VAL A 104 -11.88 -15.17 -21.16
N SER A 105 -12.36 -16.26 -20.55
CA SER A 105 -12.27 -17.60 -21.11
C SER A 105 -13.55 -18.37 -20.80
N GLY A 106 -14.02 -19.15 -21.78
CA GLY A 106 -15.12 -20.09 -21.58
C GLY A 106 -14.75 -21.28 -20.70
N LYS A 107 -13.44 -21.57 -20.54
CA LYS A 107 -12.97 -22.66 -19.68
C LYS A 107 -13.22 -22.32 -18.21
N LYS A 108 -13.85 -23.24 -17.49
CA LYS A 108 -14.09 -23.16 -16.05
C LYS A 108 -13.28 -24.25 -15.33
N ILE A 109 -12.75 -23.91 -14.17
CA ILE A 109 -12.02 -24.81 -13.28
C ILE A 109 -12.78 -24.84 -11.97
N VAL A 110 -13.18 -26.03 -11.52
CA VAL A 110 -13.75 -26.26 -10.19
C VAL A 110 -12.60 -26.58 -9.24
N TYR A 111 -12.51 -25.85 -8.13
CA TYR A 111 -11.51 -26.11 -7.11
C TYR A 111 -11.99 -27.18 -6.14
N THR A 112 -11.09 -28.10 -5.80
CA THR A 112 -11.32 -29.10 -4.76
C THR A 112 -10.16 -29.06 -3.77
N GLY A 113 -10.47 -28.83 -2.50
CA GLY A 113 -9.48 -28.80 -1.43
C GLY A 113 -9.84 -27.84 -0.31
N LYS A 114 -8.93 -27.69 0.65
CA LYS A 114 -9.05 -26.68 1.70
C LYS A 114 -8.78 -25.31 1.09
N ILE A 115 -9.54 -24.32 1.57
CA ILE A 115 -9.36 -22.92 1.22
C ILE A 115 -9.28 -22.07 2.48
N LEU A 116 -8.68 -20.90 2.33
CA LEU A 116 -8.78 -19.81 3.27
C LEU A 116 -9.58 -18.70 2.59
N TYR A 117 -10.68 -18.26 3.22
CA TYR A 117 -11.49 -17.16 2.71
C TYR A 117 -11.52 -16.04 3.74
N PHE A 118 -11.56 -14.81 3.23
CA PHE A 118 -11.77 -13.61 4.01
C PHE A 118 -12.90 -12.83 3.36
N TYR A 119 -13.85 -12.35 4.16
CA TYR A 119 -14.87 -11.41 3.72
C TYR A 119 -14.50 -10.03 4.26
N ASN A 120 -14.33 -9.06 3.36
CA ASN A 120 -14.15 -7.67 3.77
C ASN A 120 -15.52 -7.12 4.13
N ASN A 121 -15.76 -6.93 5.42
CA ASN A 121 -16.95 -6.22 5.90
C ASN A 121 -16.81 -4.73 5.53
N PRO A 122 -17.72 -4.18 4.71
CA PRO A 122 -17.66 -2.77 4.32
C PRO A 122 -18.13 -1.80 5.42
N TYR A 123 -18.59 -2.31 6.58
CA TYR A 123 -19.04 -1.53 7.74
C TYR A 123 -17.98 -1.43 8.83
#